data_AF-A0A7Y0D542-F1
#
_entry.id   AF-A0A7Y0D542-F1
#
_cell.length_a   1.000
_cell.length_b   1.000
_cell.length_c   1.000
_cell.angle_alpha   90.00
_cell.angle_beta   90.00
_cell.angle_gamma   90.00
#
_symmetry.space_group_name_H-M   'P 1'
#
loop_
_entity.id
_entity.type
_entity.pdbx_description
1 polymer ?
#
loop_
_entity_poly.entity_id
_entity_poly.type
_entity_poly.pdbx_seq_one_letter_code
_entity_poly.pdbx_strand_id
1 'polypeptide(L)'
;MDIKKLANLLLTLGIVLLLAAIAWWVNFYAPLMKDLNAPLSDALDCLYSNTGACNLASGITQLLGKTPYNPTLFLIGAGATCAGVLLRLTAKSP
;
A
#
# COMPACT_ATOMS: atom_id res chain seq x y z
N MET A 1 1.97 21.10 20.33
CA MET A 1 2.74 20.33 19.33
C MET A 1 2.75 21.14 18.03
N ASP A 2 3.93 21.38 17.44
CA ASP A 2 4.06 22.08 16.16
C ASP A 2 3.32 21.33 15.05
N ILE A 3 2.35 21.98 14.39
CA ILE A 3 1.62 21.42 13.24
C ILE A 3 2.60 21.04 12.11
N LYS A 4 3.71 21.78 11.97
CA LYS A 4 4.79 21.47 11.03
C LYS A 4 5.50 20.15 11.36
N LYS A 5 5.77 19.87 12.65
CA LYS A 5 6.36 18.58 13.07
C LYS A 5 5.38 17.43 12.88
N LEU A 6 4.11 17.62 13.20
CA LEU A 6 3.07 16.60 13.00
C LEU A 6 2.90 16.27 11.51
N ALA A 7 2.82 17.28 10.65
CA ALA A 7 2.74 17.09 9.20
C ALA A 7 3.95 16.33 8.64
N ASN A 8 5.16 16.68 9.10
CA ASN A 8 6.37 16.00 8.65
C ASN A 8 6.44 14.53 9.12
N LEU A 9 5.97 14.27 10.34
CA LEU A 9 5.88 12.91 10.89
C LEU A 9 4.86 12.07 10.12
N LEU A 10 3.67 12.61 9.82
CA LEU A 10 2.66 11.95 8.99
C LEU A 10 3.17 11.66 7.58
N LEU A 11 3.86 12.61 6.96
CA LEU A 11 4.46 12.42 5.63
C LEU A 11 5.51 11.32 5.64
N THR A 12 6.45 11.36 6.59
CA THR A 12 7.54 10.38 6.66
C THR A 12 6.98 9.00 6.93
N LEU A 13 6.06 8.88 7.89
CA LEU A 13 5.42 7.62 8.23
C LEU A 13 4.58 7.08 7.08
N GLY A 14 3.81 7.94 6.41
CA GLY A 14 3.00 7.58 5.25
C GLY A 14 3.85 7.05 4.09
N ILE A 15 4.96 7.70 3.78
CA ILE A 15 5.91 7.26 2.74
C ILE A 15 6.53 5.91 3.10
N VAL A 16 6.96 5.73 4.35
CA VAL A 16 7.53 4.46 4.82
C VAL A 16 6.50 3.33 4.71
N LEU A 17 5.25 3.58 5.11
CA LEU A 17 4.15 2.61 4.97
C LEU A 17 3.85 2.26 3.51
N LEU A 18 3.87 3.25 2.61
CA LEU A 18 3.69 3.02 1.17
C LEU A 18 4.80 2.14 0.59
N LEU A 19 6.06 2.42 0.92
CA LEU A 19 7.20 1.61 0.47
C LEU A 19 7.12 0.17 1.02
N ALA A 20 6.77 0.01 2.30
CA ALA A 20 6.56 -1.30 2.91
C ALA A 20 5.42 -2.07 2.23
N ALA A 21 4.30 -1.39 1.93
CA ALA A 21 3.18 -2.00 1.22
C ALA A 21 3.56 -2.43 -0.20
N ILE A 22 4.27 -1.60 -0.96
CA ILE A 22 4.75 -1.94 -2.31
C ILE A 22 5.72 -3.12 -2.25
N ALA A 23 6.69 -3.11 -1.32
CA ALA A 23 7.62 -4.21 -1.15
C ALA A 23 6.90 -5.53 -0.81
N TRP A 24 5.90 -5.47 0.07
CA TRP A 24 5.08 -6.63 0.42
C TRP A 24 4.27 -7.13 -0.78
N TRP A 25 3.65 -6.22 -1.53
CA TRP A 25 2.91 -6.54 -2.75
C TRP A 25 3.79 -7.22 -3.80
N VAL A 26 4.98 -6.65 -4.10
CA VAL A 26 5.93 -7.26 -5.05
C VAL A 26 6.35 -8.64 -4.57
N ASN A 27 6.73 -8.79 -3.31
CA ASN A 27 7.19 -10.07 -2.78
C ASN A 27 6.10 -11.16 -2.82
N PHE A 28 4.83 -10.76 -2.76
CA PHE A 28 3.69 -11.67 -2.86
C PHE A 28 3.34 -12.00 -4.33
N TYR A 29 3.16 -10.99 -5.18
CA TYR A 29 2.69 -11.18 -6.56
C TYR A 29 3.79 -11.54 -7.57
N ALA A 30 5.07 -11.20 -7.34
CA ALA A 30 6.16 -11.54 -8.25
C ALA A 30 6.32 -13.05 -8.48
N PRO A 31 6.36 -13.92 -7.45
CA PRO A 31 6.42 -15.36 -7.67
C PRO A 31 5.12 -15.89 -8.32
N LEU A 32 3.95 -15.43 -7.87
CA LEU A 32 2.64 -15.82 -8.40
C LEU A 32 2.51 -15.52 -9.91
N MET A 33 2.88 -14.30 -10.32
CA MET A 33 2.81 -13.88 -11.72
C MET A 33 3.87 -14.58 -12.58
N LYS A 34 5.03 -14.88 -12.01
CA LYS A 34 6.05 -15.69 -12.68
C LYS A 34 5.55 -17.11 -12.96
N ASP A 35 4.88 -17.74 -12.00
CA ASP A 35 4.30 -19.08 -12.17
C ASP A 35 3.13 -19.07 -13.17
N LEU A 36 2.36 -17.98 -13.21
CA LEU A 36 1.25 -17.78 -14.16
C LEU A 36 1.71 -17.31 -15.55
N ASN A 37 3.00 -17.04 -15.74
CA ASN A 37 3.58 -16.47 -16.97
C ASN A 37 2.84 -15.19 -17.43
N ALA A 38 2.44 -14.37 -16.46
CA ALA A 38 1.69 -13.14 -16.65
C ALA A 38 2.52 -11.93 -16.19
N PRO A 39 2.30 -10.73 -16.75
CA PRO A 39 3.03 -9.55 -16.34
C PRO A 39 2.57 -9.05 -14.96
N LEU A 40 3.52 -8.51 -14.18
CA LEU A 40 3.23 -7.95 -12.85
C LEU A 40 2.23 -6.78 -12.90
N SER A 41 2.09 -6.14 -14.06
CA SER A 41 1.12 -5.07 -14.31
C SER A 41 -0.31 -5.52 -14.07
N ASP A 42 -0.63 -6.79 -14.32
CA ASP A 42 -1.98 -7.32 -14.16
C ASP A 42 -2.37 -7.46 -12.68
N ALA A 43 -1.39 -7.45 -11.77
CA ALA A 43 -1.61 -7.43 -10.32
C ALA A 43 -1.67 -6.00 -9.76
N LEU A 44 -1.44 -4.95 -10.56
CA LEU A 44 -1.38 -3.57 -10.03
C LEU A 44 -2.72 -3.14 -9.42
N ASP A 45 -3.83 -3.62 -9.96
CA ASP A 45 -5.14 -3.42 -9.36
C ASP A 45 -5.22 -4.03 -7.96
N CYS A 46 -4.51 -5.13 -7.72
CA CYS A 46 -4.41 -5.76 -6.41
C CYS A 46 -3.57 -4.97 -5.40
N LEU A 47 -2.81 -3.95 -5.84
CA LEU A 47 -2.05 -3.09 -4.93
C LEU A 47 -2.99 -2.24 -4.07
N TYR A 48 -4.10 -1.78 -4.64
CA TYR A 48 -5.04 -0.84 -4.00
C TYR A 48 -6.47 -1.39 -3.89
N SER A 49 -6.80 -2.50 -4.55
CA SER A 49 -8.12 -3.15 -4.55
C SER A 49 -8.06 -4.60 -4.10
N ASN A 50 -9.14 -5.05 -3.47
CA ASN A 50 -9.34 -6.44 -3.02
C ASN A 50 -10.44 -7.16 -3.83
N THR A 51 -10.71 -6.71 -5.05
CA THR A 51 -11.84 -7.24 -5.84
C THR A 51 -11.40 -8.34 -6.82
N GLY A 52 -12.30 -9.26 -7.15
CA GLY A 52 -12.12 -10.24 -8.22
C GLY A 52 -10.92 -11.17 -8.04
N ALA A 53 -10.01 -11.16 -9.02
CA ALA A 53 -8.82 -12.01 -9.05
C ALA A 53 -7.89 -11.81 -7.84
N CYS A 54 -7.85 -10.61 -7.28
CA CYS A 54 -7.04 -10.31 -6.09
C CYS A 54 -7.54 -11.05 -4.86
N ASN A 55 -8.87 -11.14 -4.70
CA ASN A 55 -9.49 -11.86 -3.58
C ASN A 55 -9.34 -13.39 -3.71
N LEU A 56 -9.30 -13.88 -4.95
CA LEU A 56 -9.04 -15.29 -5.24
C LEU A 56 -7.60 -15.66 -4.90
N ALA A 57 -6.62 -14.83 -5.30
CA ALA A 57 -5.21 -15.04 -4.98
C ALA A 57 -4.95 -15.00 -3.46
N SER A 58 -5.58 -14.06 -2.75
CA SER A 58 -5.49 -14.00 -1.29
C SER A 58 -6.16 -15.19 -0.61
N GLY A 59 -7.32 -15.64 -1.09
CA GLY A 59 -7.99 -16.84 -0.57
C GLY A 59 -7.16 -18.12 -0.73
N ILE A 60 -6.56 -18.35 -1.91
CA ILE A 60 -5.73 -19.53 -2.17
C ILE A 60 -4.48 -19.53 -1.29
N THR A 61 -3.84 -18.37 -1.11
CA THR A 61 -2.62 -18.28 -0.30
C THR A 61 -2.87 -18.39 1.21
N GLN A 62 -4.03 -17.93 1.67
CA GLN A 62 -4.48 -18.12 3.04
C GLN A 62 -4.71 -19.60 3.36
N LEU A 63 -5.21 -20.39 2.39
CA LEU A 63 -5.31 -21.85 2.50
C LEU A 63 -3.94 -22.54 2.53
N LEU A 64 -2.93 -21.95 1.89
CA LEU A 64 -1.53 -22.41 1.90
C LEU A 64 -0.75 -21.96 3.15
N GLY A 65 -1.40 -21.32 4.12
CA GLY A 65 -0.77 -20.84 5.36
C GLY A 65 0.16 -19.64 5.18
N LYS A 66 0.11 -18.96 4.03
CA LYS A 66 0.85 -17.72 3.79
C LYS A 66 -0.03 -16.51 4.05
N THR A 67 0.56 -15.45 4.59
CA THR A 67 -0.14 -14.18 4.81
C THR A 67 -0.42 -13.50 3.47
N PRO A 68 -1.70 -13.38 3.05
CA PRO A 68 -2.02 -12.71 1.80
C PRO A 68 -1.68 -11.22 1.88
N TYR A 69 -1.28 -10.64 0.76
CA TYR A 69 -1.17 -9.19 0.65
C TYR A 69 -2.52 -8.53 0.96
N ASN A 70 -2.50 -7.43 1.73
CA ASN A 70 -3.69 -6.64 2.03
C ASN A 70 -3.47 -5.16 1.65
N PRO A 71 -4.27 -4.59 0.72
CA PRO A 71 -4.17 -3.20 0.28
C PRO A 71 -4.48 -2.19 1.39
N THR A 72 -5.00 -2.61 2.54
CA THR A 72 -5.26 -1.72 3.68
C THR A 72 -3.99 -0.98 4.11
N LEU A 73 -2.83 -1.62 4.07
CA LEU A 73 -1.55 -0.98 4.46
C LEU A 73 -1.14 0.11 3.46
N PHE A 74 -1.38 -0.14 2.17
CA PHE A 74 -1.20 0.85 1.11
C PHE A 74 -2.18 2.03 1.27
N LEU A 75 -3.46 1.75 1.54
CA LEU A 75 -4.49 2.77 1.72
C LEU A 75 -4.24 3.64 2.95
N ILE A 76 -3.80 3.05 4.07
CA ILE A 76 -3.41 3.80 5.27
C ILE A 76 -2.18 4.67 4.98
N GLY A 77 -1.16 4.13 4.31
CA GLY A 77 0.02 4.91 3.91
C GLY A 77 -0.34 6.07 2.98
N ALA A 78 -1.21 5.84 2.00
CA ALA A 78 -1.71 6.84 1.08
C ALA A 78 -2.52 7.92 1.82
N GLY A 79 -3.43 7.51 2.71
CA GLY A 79 -4.24 8.42 3.53
C GLY A 79 -3.38 9.27 4.47
N ALA A 80 -2.41 8.67 5.16
CA ALA A 80 -1.48 9.39 6.04
C ALA A 80 -0.60 10.38 5.27
N THR A 81 -0.12 9.99 4.09
CA THR A 81 0.66 10.88 3.21
C THR A 81 -0.21 12.04 2.73
N CYS A 82 -1.42 11.79 2.22
CA CYS A 82 -2.35 12.83 1.80
C CYS A 82 -2.70 13.79 2.94
N ALA A 83 -3.02 13.28 4.13
CA ALA A 83 -3.29 14.10 5.31
C ALA A 83 -2.07 14.96 5.70
N GLY A 84 -0.87 14.38 5.66
CA GLY A 84 0.38 15.12 5.90
C GLY A 84 0.64 16.23 4.88
N VAL A 85 0.37 15.98 3.59
CA VAL A 85 0.46 16.99 2.53
C VAL A 85 -0.55 18.10 2.77
N LEU A 86 -1.82 17.76 3.00
CA LEU A 86 -2.89 18.72 3.24
C LEU A 86 -2.58 19.61 4.44
N LEU A 87 -2.20 19.02 5.58
CA LEU A 87 -1.80 19.76 6.78
C LEU A 87 -0.62 20.70 6.52
N ARG A 88 0.35 20.27 5.71
CA ARG A 88 1.50 21.10 5.34
C ARG A 88 1.09 22.29 4.46
N LEU A 89 0.12 22.11 3.58
CA LEU A 89 -0.43 23.18 2.75
C LEU A 89 -1.22 24.17 3.59
N THR A 90 -2.10 23.71 4.50
CA THR A 90 -2.89 24.59 5.37
C THR A 90 -2.01 25.35 6.36
N ALA A 91 -0.97 24.71 6.89
CA ALA A 91 -0.01 25.36 7.79
C ALA A 91 0.96 26.34 7.07
N LYS A 92 0.88 26.42 5.73
CA LYS A 92 1.63 27.36 4.89
C LYS A 92 0.77 28.54 4.43
N SER A 93 -0.53 28.54 4.69
CA SER A 93 -1.40 29.69 4.41
C SER A 93 -1.04 30.89 5.30
N PRO A 94 -0.89 32.10 4.74
CA PRO A 94 -0.42 33.30 5.44
C PRO A 94 -1.37 33.79 6.53
#